data_AF-A0AA97G5T8-F1
#
_entry.id   AF-A0AA97G5T8-F1
#
_cell.length_a   1.000
_cell.length_b   1.000
_cell.length_c   1.000
_cell.angle_alpha   90.00
_cell.angle_beta   90.00
_cell.angle_gamma   90.00
#
_symmetry.space_group_name_H-M   'P 1'
#
loop_
_entity.id
_entity.type
_entity.pdbx_description
1 polymer ?
#
loop_
_entity_poly.entity_id
_entity_poly.type
_entity_poly.pdbx_seq_one_letter_code
_entity_poly.pdbx_strand_id
1 'polypeptide(L)'
;MERSEQIRFDKLYQKHITALKLQGKRKSTIDLYSRPIRRLATSFDPCPDRLSPEDLKTCFAALVESHSWSTVKTNRNGLQFFWKHVLGKHWDFVEIIKPPTVKRLPVILTPVEIERLLNTARKLRYYTILLTQKKTSCGWY
;
A
#
# COMPACT_ATOMS: atom_id res chain seq x y z
N MET A 1 7.36 11.44 -23.19
CA MET A 1 8.45 11.95 -22.35
C MET A 1 9.72 12.16 -23.14
N GLU A 2 10.19 13.41 -23.17
CA GLU A 2 11.47 13.79 -23.75
C GLU A 2 12.65 13.04 -23.09
N ARG A 3 13.72 12.77 -23.85
CA ARG A 3 14.87 11.97 -23.38
C ARG A 3 15.54 12.58 -22.14
N SER A 4 15.56 13.90 -22.04
CA SER A 4 16.09 14.64 -20.88
C SER A 4 15.24 14.43 -19.62
N GLU A 5 13.92 14.40 -19.76
CA GLU A 5 12.96 14.18 -18.67
C GLU A 5 13.01 12.72 -18.18
N GLN A 6 13.23 11.75 -19.08
CA GLN A 6 13.46 10.35 -18.70
C GLN A 6 14.70 10.17 -17.83
N ILE A 7 15.83 10.77 -18.23
CA ILE A 7 17.08 10.70 -17.45
C ILE A 7 16.90 11.32 -16.07
N ARG A 8 16.15 12.44 -16.00
CA ARG A 8 15.82 13.11 -14.73
C ARG A 8 14.95 12.22 -13.85
N PHE A 9 13.92 11.60 -14.42
CA PHE A 9 13.06 10.65 -13.70
C PHE A 9 13.87 9.47 -13.14
N ASP A 10 14.72 8.85 -13.96
CA ASP A 10 15.53 7.71 -13.54
C ASP A 10 16.44 8.08 -12.36
N LYS A 11 17.04 9.27 -12.39
CA LYS A 11 17.86 9.79 -11.28
C LYS A 11 17.04 9.96 -9.99
N LEU A 12 15.83 10.53 -10.08
CA LEU A 12 14.93 10.69 -8.93
C LEU A 12 14.43 9.34 -8.40
N TYR A 13 14.13 8.41 -9.30
CA TYR A 13 13.71 7.06 -8.97
C TYR A 13 14.81 6.30 -8.22
N GLN A 14 16.07 6.38 -8.67
CA GLN A 14 17.19 5.77 -7.94
C GLN A 14 17.41 6.40 -6.57
N LYS A 15 17.24 7.73 -6.44
CA LYS A 15 17.27 8.40 -5.13
C LYS A 15 16.15 7.89 -4.22
N HIS A 16 14.94 7.69 -4.74
CA HIS A 16 13.83 7.13 -3.99
C HIS A 16 14.13 5.72 -3.44
N ILE A 17 14.61 4.83 -4.31
CA ILE A 17 14.98 3.46 -3.92
C ILE A 17 16.08 3.48 -2.85
N THR A 18 17.09 4.32 -3.04
CA THR A 18 18.18 4.48 -2.07
C THR A 18 17.66 4.98 -0.73
N ALA A 19 16.81 6.01 -0.72
CA ALA A 19 16.21 6.55 0.51
C ALA A 19 15.36 5.49 1.25
N LEU A 20 14.60 4.67 0.53
CA LEU A 20 13.82 3.58 1.14
C LEU A 20 14.72 2.49 1.74
N LYS A 21 15.83 2.15 1.09
CA LYS A 21 16.82 1.20 1.61
C LYS A 21 17.50 1.73 2.87
N LEU A 22 17.89 3.00 2.88
CA LEU A 22 18.49 3.66 4.04
C LEU A 22 17.53 3.70 5.25
N GLN A 23 16.22 3.75 4.98
CA GLN A 23 15.15 3.66 5.98
C GLN A 23 14.83 2.22 6.41
N GLY A 24 15.63 1.23 6.01
CA GLY A 24 15.48 -0.18 6.40
C GLY A 24 14.20 -0.85 5.88
N LYS A 25 13.58 -0.32 4.81
CA LYS A 25 12.32 -0.88 4.29
C LYS A 25 12.55 -2.26 3.66
N ARG A 26 11.59 -3.17 3.88
CA ARG A 26 11.60 -4.49 3.24
C ARG A 26 11.43 -4.35 1.72
N LYS A 27 11.98 -5.30 0.94
CA LYS A 27 11.88 -5.33 -0.53
C LYS A 27 10.43 -5.19 -1.03
N SER A 28 9.48 -5.86 -0.37
CA SER A 28 8.05 -5.76 -0.70
C SER A 28 7.51 -4.34 -0.51
N THR A 29 7.90 -3.66 0.57
CA THR A 29 7.52 -2.26 0.81
C THR A 29 8.16 -1.32 -0.21
N ILE A 30 9.41 -1.59 -0.61
CA ILE A 30 10.11 -0.79 -1.62
C ILE A 30 9.36 -0.85 -2.95
N ASP A 31 9.02 -2.05 -3.44
CA ASP A 31 8.25 -2.17 -4.69
C ASP A 31 6.91 -1.46 -4.56
N LEU A 32 6.23 -1.69 -3.45
CA LEU A 32 4.91 -1.12 -3.19
C LEU A 32 4.91 0.43 -3.18
N TYR A 33 5.94 1.06 -2.61
CA TYR A 33 6.07 2.52 -2.57
C TYR A 33 6.56 3.09 -3.91
N SER A 34 7.22 2.27 -4.74
CA SER A 34 7.73 2.67 -6.05
C SER A 34 6.65 2.64 -7.15
N ARG A 35 5.63 1.78 -7.01
CA ARG A 35 4.49 1.67 -7.94
C ARG A 35 3.78 3.00 -8.25
N PRO A 36 3.36 3.81 -7.26
CA PRO A 36 2.68 5.08 -7.55
C PRO A 36 3.55 6.04 -8.35
N ILE A 37 4.86 6.06 -8.11
CA ILE A 37 5.81 6.95 -8.80
C ILE A 37 5.93 6.55 -10.27
N ARG A 38 6.05 5.25 -10.57
CA ARG A 38 6.06 4.74 -11.95
C ARG A 38 4.75 5.06 -12.66
N ARG A 39 3.62 4.86 -11.98
CA ARG A 39 2.29 5.17 -12.54
C ARG A 39 2.14 6.64 -12.88
N LEU A 40 2.56 7.53 -11.99
CA LEU A 40 2.53 8.98 -12.26
C LEU A 40 3.40 9.34 -13.47
N ALA A 41 4.60 8.79 -13.58
CA ALA A 41 5.47 9.04 -14.73
C ALA A 41 4.93 8.50 -16.07
N THR A 42 4.02 7.52 -16.04
CA THR A 42 3.33 7.04 -17.25
C THR A 42 2.08 7.88 -17.56
N SER A 43 1.36 8.34 -16.54
CA SER A 43 0.12 9.09 -16.71
C SER A 43 0.32 10.58 -16.99
N PHE A 44 1.43 11.16 -16.53
CA PHE A 44 1.75 12.58 -16.70
C PHE A 44 3.04 12.71 -17.49
N ASP A 45 2.98 13.46 -18.60
CA ASP A 45 4.15 13.75 -19.45
C ASP A 45 4.91 15.03 -19.02
N PRO A 46 4.92 15.36 -17.73
CA PRO A 46 6.15 15.89 -17.10
C PRO A 46 6.65 15.06 -15.90
N CYS A 47 7.95 15.21 -15.58
CA CYS A 47 8.60 14.57 -14.43
C CYS A 47 7.83 14.84 -13.11
N PRO A 48 7.73 13.85 -12.19
CA PRO A 48 6.92 13.95 -10.97
C PRO A 48 7.31 15.07 -9.99
N ASP A 49 8.42 15.77 -10.22
CA ASP A 49 8.83 16.92 -9.42
C ASP A 49 8.09 18.23 -9.76
N ARG A 50 7.41 18.26 -10.93
CA ARG A 50 6.58 19.36 -11.44
C ARG A 50 5.09 19.18 -11.25
N LEU A 51 4.64 18.05 -10.70
CA LEU A 51 3.22 17.79 -10.49
C LEU A 51 2.59 18.80 -9.53
N SER A 52 1.50 19.43 -9.96
CA SER A 52 0.69 20.29 -9.10
C SER A 52 -0.15 19.45 -8.13
N PRO A 53 -0.56 19.99 -6.98
CA PRO A 53 -1.58 19.34 -6.15
C PRO A 53 -2.84 18.97 -6.96
N GLU A 54 -3.27 19.78 -7.91
CA GLU A 54 -4.44 19.52 -8.76
C GLU A 54 -4.28 18.25 -9.61
N ASP A 55 -3.10 18.03 -10.18
CA ASP A 55 -2.79 16.82 -10.96
C ASP A 55 -2.86 15.57 -10.07
N LEU A 56 -2.33 15.68 -8.86
CA LEU A 56 -2.42 14.61 -7.86
C LEU A 56 -3.88 14.34 -7.48
N LYS A 57 -4.73 15.37 -7.34
CA LYS A 57 -6.17 15.19 -7.04
C LYS A 57 -6.85 14.38 -8.13
N THR A 58 -6.63 14.73 -9.39
CA THR A 58 -7.19 14.03 -10.55
C THR A 58 -6.73 12.57 -10.58
N CYS A 59 -5.44 12.32 -10.33
CA CYS A 59 -4.91 10.97 -10.29
C CYS A 59 -5.52 10.12 -9.16
N PHE A 60 -5.65 10.70 -7.97
CA PHE A 60 -6.23 10.01 -6.82
C PHE A 60 -7.74 9.81 -6.95
N ALA A 61 -8.47 10.72 -7.60
CA ALA A 61 -9.89 10.54 -7.90
C ALA A 61 -10.11 9.27 -8.75
N ALA A 62 -9.39 9.14 -9.87
CA ALA A 62 -9.44 7.95 -10.71
C ALA A 62 -8.95 6.67 -9.98
N LEU A 63 -8.01 6.82 -9.04
CA LEU A 63 -7.51 5.70 -8.23
C LEU A 63 -8.55 5.18 -7.23
N VAL A 64 -9.31 6.08 -6.60
CA VAL A 64 -10.36 5.72 -5.63
C VAL A 64 -11.52 4.97 -6.31
N GLU A 65 -11.85 5.32 -7.55
CA GLU A 65 -12.90 4.61 -8.32
C GLU A 65 -12.48 3.20 -8.73
N SER A 66 -11.19 3.01 -9.04
CA SER A 66 -10.69 1.75 -9.63
C SER A 66 -10.05 0.79 -8.63
N HIS A 67 -9.62 1.25 -7.44
CA HIS A 67 -8.84 0.47 -6.49
C HIS A 67 -9.38 0.53 -5.06
N SER A 68 -9.02 -0.48 -4.27
CA SER A 68 -9.36 -0.52 -2.84
C SER A 68 -8.69 0.61 -2.04
N TRP A 69 -9.33 1.01 -0.95
CA TRP A 69 -8.78 2.02 -0.02
C TRP A 69 -7.42 1.66 0.58
N SER A 70 -7.11 0.38 0.76
CA SER A 70 -5.78 -0.07 1.19
C SER A 70 -4.71 0.26 0.15
N THR A 71 -5.05 0.13 -1.13
CA THR A 71 -4.19 0.50 -2.26
C THR A 71 -4.02 2.01 -2.34
N VAL A 72 -5.11 2.78 -2.22
CA VAL A 72 -5.08 4.26 -2.21
C VAL A 72 -4.17 4.78 -1.08
N LYS A 73 -4.34 4.25 0.14
CA LYS A 73 -3.52 4.62 1.31
C LYS A 73 -2.04 4.33 1.09
N THR A 74 -1.74 3.18 0.50
CA THR A 74 -0.38 2.76 0.22
C THR A 74 0.27 3.66 -0.84
N ASN A 75 -0.45 3.96 -1.93
CA ASN A 75 0.02 4.87 -2.97
C ASN A 75 0.31 6.27 -2.38
N ARG A 76 -0.60 6.79 -1.56
CA ARG A 76 -0.41 8.05 -0.83
C ARG A 76 0.85 8.04 0.03
N ASN A 77 1.09 6.98 0.79
CA ASN A 77 2.28 6.88 1.64
C ASN A 77 3.58 6.82 0.83
N GLY A 78 3.58 6.13 -0.33
CA GLY A 78 4.72 6.09 -1.25
C GLY A 78 5.06 7.47 -1.80
N LEU A 79 4.05 8.24 -2.22
CA LEU A 79 4.24 9.60 -2.72
C LEU A 79 4.66 10.56 -1.60
N GLN A 80 4.02 10.50 -0.43
CA GLN A 80 4.43 11.31 0.72
C GLN A 80 5.90 11.07 1.09
N PHE A 81 6.36 9.82 1.04
CA PHE A 81 7.77 9.50 1.24
C PHE A 81 8.67 10.12 0.17
N PHE A 82 8.28 10.03 -1.10
CA PHE A 82 9.04 10.63 -2.21
C PHE A 82 9.16 12.15 -2.07
N TRP A 83 8.07 12.87 -1.80
CA TRP A 83 8.11 14.32 -1.62
C TRP A 83 8.98 14.74 -0.44
N LYS A 84 8.84 14.04 0.69
CA LYS A 84 9.61 14.36 1.90
C LYS A 84 11.10 14.04 1.76
N HIS A 85 11.45 12.86 1.25
CA HIS A 85 12.83 12.35 1.31
C HIS A 85 13.62 12.50 0.01
N VAL A 86 12.96 12.70 -1.13
CA VAL A 86 13.63 12.86 -2.44
C VAL A 86 13.55 14.30 -2.91
N LEU A 87 12.37 14.93 -2.85
CA LEU A 87 12.19 16.32 -3.28
C LEU A 87 12.48 17.34 -2.17
N GLY A 88 12.49 16.91 -0.90
CA GLY A 88 12.66 17.81 0.24
C GLY A 88 11.53 18.85 0.38
N LYS A 89 10.36 18.58 -0.21
CA LYS A 89 9.19 19.47 -0.18
C LYS A 89 8.25 19.07 0.95
N HIS A 90 7.62 20.06 1.57
CA HIS A 90 6.51 19.79 2.49
C HIS A 90 5.33 19.18 1.70
N TRP A 91 4.63 18.25 2.34
CA TRP A 91 3.52 17.52 1.71
C TRP A 91 2.21 17.96 2.37
N ASP A 92 1.57 18.98 1.81
CA ASP A 92 0.29 19.54 2.30
C ASP A 92 -0.93 18.75 1.80
N PHE A 93 -0.71 17.77 0.93
CA PHE A 93 -1.76 16.98 0.27
C PHE A 93 -2.53 16.04 1.21
N VAL A 94 -2.18 16.00 2.50
CA VAL A 94 -2.74 15.10 3.51
C VAL A 94 -4.25 15.27 3.68
N GLU A 95 -4.79 16.46 3.41
CA GLU A 95 -6.19 16.80 3.72
C GLU A 95 -7.22 16.32 2.68
N ILE A 96 -6.81 16.01 1.45
CA ILE A 96 -7.76 15.75 0.35
C ILE A 96 -8.29 14.31 0.36
N ILE A 97 -7.48 13.35 0.84
CA ILE A 97 -7.86 11.93 0.87
C ILE A 97 -8.22 11.57 2.30
N LYS A 98 -9.52 11.55 2.61
CA LYS A 98 -10.05 11.01 3.86
C LYS A 98 -10.45 9.55 3.63
N PRO A 99 -9.58 8.56 3.92
CA PRO A 99 -9.97 7.17 3.82
C PRO A 99 -11.16 6.91 4.76
N PRO A 100 -12.20 6.19 4.32
CA PRO A 100 -13.31 5.81 5.17
C PRO A 100 -12.74 4.97 6.30
N THR A 101 -13.07 5.37 7.52
CA THR A 101 -12.64 4.64 8.71
C THR A 101 -13.51 3.39 8.83
N VAL A 102 -13.15 2.33 8.11
CA VAL A 102 -13.88 1.07 8.19
C VAL A 102 -13.47 0.35 9.48
N LYS A 103 -14.25 0.57 10.56
CA LYS A 103 -14.18 -0.26 11.76
C LYS A 103 -14.76 -1.63 11.42
N ARG A 104 -13.92 -2.56 10.98
CA ARG A 104 -14.31 -3.98 10.90
C ARG A 104 -14.21 -4.55 12.30
N LEU A 105 -15.35 -4.92 12.88
CA LEU A 105 -15.34 -5.87 13.98
C LEU A 105 -14.70 -7.16 13.45
N PRO A 106 -13.70 -7.74 14.14
CA PRO A 106 -13.21 -9.05 13.74
C PRO A 106 -14.42 -9.99 13.73
N VAL A 107 -14.63 -10.70 12.62
CA VAL A 107 -15.63 -11.78 12.58
C VAL A 107 -15.07 -12.88 13.48
N ILE A 108 -15.54 -12.91 14.73
CA ILE A 108 -15.24 -13.99 15.65
C ILE A 108 -16.15 -15.14 15.22
N LEU A 109 -15.56 -16.22 14.72
CA LEU A 109 -16.31 -17.44 14.41
C LEU A 109 -16.85 -18.02 15.72
N THR A 110 -18.13 -18.36 15.71
CA THR A 110 -18.75 -19.09 16.82
C THR A 110 -18.18 -20.51 16.92
N PRO A 111 -18.24 -21.16 18.10
CA PRO A 111 -17.79 -22.55 18.26
C PRO A 111 -18.39 -23.53 17.23
N VAL A 112 -19.65 -23.32 16.86
CA VAL A 112 -20.37 -24.13 15.86
C VAL A 112 -19.80 -23.93 14.46
N GLU A 113 -19.45 -22.70 14.08
CA GLU A 113 -18.82 -22.41 12.79
C GLU A 113 -17.40 -22.98 12.71
N ILE A 114 -16.65 -22.94 13.82
CA ILE A 114 -15.33 -23.57 13.91
C ILE A 114 -15.44 -25.09 13.74
N GLU A 115 -16.42 -25.72 14.38
CA GLU A 115 -16.66 -27.17 14.25
C GLU A 115 -17.04 -27.55 12.80
N ARG A 116 -17.92 -26.78 12.16
CA ARG A 116 -18.26 -26.97 10.73
C ARG A 116 -17.03 -26.81 9.83
N LEU A 117 -16.16 -25.83 10.12
CA LEU A 117 -14.93 -25.60 9.38
C LEU A 117 -13.92 -26.76 9.54
N LEU A 118 -13.77 -27.28 10.76
CA LEU A 118 -12.91 -28.42 11.05
C LEU A 118 -13.41 -29.68 10.34
N ASN A 119 -14.73 -29.93 10.37
CA ASN A 119 -15.34 -31.10 9.73
C ASN A 119 -15.33 -31.04 8.19
N THR A 120 -15.17 -29.85 7.60
CA THR A 120 -15.00 -29.69 6.14
C THR A 120 -13.54 -29.82 5.68
N ALA A 121 -12.57 -29.73 6.57
CA ALA A 121 -11.15 -29.84 6.24
C ALA A 121 -10.74 -31.31 5.95
N ARG A 122 -10.88 -31.73 4.69
CA ARG A 122 -10.55 -33.12 4.25
C ARG A 122 -9.07 -33.48 4.28
N LYS A 123 -8.16 -32.50 4.38
CA LYS A 123 -6.71 -32.73 4.42
C LYS A 123 -6.18 -32.53 5.85
N LEU A 124 -5.55 -33.56 6.39
CA LEU A 124 -5.03 -33.60 7.78
C LEU A 124 -4.17 -32.37 8.14
N ARG A 125 -3.33 -31.90 7.20
CA ARG A 125 -2.48 -30.71 7.40
C ARG A 125 -3.27 -29.41 7.66
N TYR A 126 -4.45 -29.25 7.07
CA TYR A 126 -5.27 -28.06 7.32
C TYR A 126 -6.05 -28.21 8.62
N TYR A 127 -6.52 -29.42 8.92
CA TYR A 127 -7.16 -29.75 10.18
C TYR A 127 -6.23 -29.47 11.37
N THR A 128 -4.97 -29.91 11.32
CA THR A 128 -4.01 -29.70 12.41
C THR A 128 -3.67 -28.22 12.61
N ILE A 129 -3.51 -27.44 11.52
CA ILE A 129 -3.30 -25.99 11.59
C ILE A 129 -4.52 -25.30 12.23
N LEU A 130 -5.74 -25.61 11.80
CA LEU A 130 -6.95 -25.01 12.36
C LEU A 130 -7.17 -25.40 13.84
N LEU A 131 -6.88 -26.65 14.20
CA LEU A 131 -6.98 -27.15 15.58
C LEU A 131 -5.98 -26.46 16.52
N THR A 132 -4.74 -26.28 16.07
CA THR A 132 -3.68 -25.61 16.86
C THR A 132 -3.97 -24.13 17.06
N GLN A 133 -4.48 -23.43 16.03
CA GLN A 133 -4.90 -22.02 16.15
C GLN A 133 -6.07 -21.83 17.14
N LYS A 134 -6.99 -22.80 17.23
CA LYS A 134 -8.03 -22.80 18.28
C LYS A 134 -7.43 -22.85 19.68
N LYS A 135 -6.42 -23.71 19.91
CA LYS A 135 -5.78 -23.87 21.23
C LYS A 135 -4.97 -22.65 21.66
N THR A 136 -4.33 -21.94 20.73
CA THR A 136 -3.50 -20.76 21.08
C THR A 136 -4.31 -19.46 21.21
N SER A 137 -5.48 -19.36 20.57
CA SER A 137 -6.33 -18.16 20.65
C SER A 137 -7.40 -18.23 21.76
N CYS A 138 -7.77 -19.43 22.20
CA CYS A 138 -8.64 -19.64 23.36
C CYS A 138 -7.83 -20.24 24.51
N GLY A 139 -7.26 -19.39 25.36
CA GLY A 139 -6.77 -19.81 26.68
C GLY A 139 -7.96 -20.15 27.58
N TRP A 140 -8.49 -21.37 27.46
CA TRP A 140 -9.41 -21.94 28.45
C TRP A 140 -8.97 -23.36 28.79
N TYR A 141 -8.49 -23.47 30.03
CA TYR A 141 -7.81 -24.54 30.77
C TYR A 141 -6.42 -24.95 30.29
#